data_AF-A0A7Y2NV12-F1
#
_entry.id   AF-A0A7Y2NV12-F1
#
_cell.length_a   1.000
_cell.length_b   1.000
_cell.length_c   1.000
_cell.angle_alpha   90.00
_cell.angle_beta   90.00
_cell.angle_gamma   90.00
#
_symmetry.space_group_name_H-M   'P 1'
#
loop_
_entity.id
_entity.type
_entity.pdbx_description
1 polymer ?
#
loop_
_entity_poly.entity_id
_entity_poly.type
_entity_poly.pdbx_seq_one_letter_code
_entity_poly.pdbx_strand_id
1 'polypeptide(L)'
;MKAGLDTLGELLFEAGARRMILNTWDHGSIWSKAALRQIARYTDGRTPTLTVASSHPQGGNAIGSVVDHNLMVRGFDNLYVADASVFPGSVQVNPQLSVMAVARYAAQRILNDRRS
;
A
#
# COMPACT_ATOMS: atom_id res chain seq x y z
N MET A 1 -6.41 9.65 -0.06
CA MET A 1 -6.30 9.81 1.41
C MET A 1 -7.34 10.78 1.96
N LYS A 2 -7.35 12.06 1.58
CA LYS A 2 -8.33 13.06 2.06
C LYS A 2 -9.78 12.58 2.01
N ALA A 3 -10.24 12.13 0.84
CA ALA A 3 -11.62 11.65 0.66
C ALA A 3 -12.00 10.50 1.61
N GLY A 4 -11.05 9.60 1.93
CA GLY A 4 -11.29 8.50 2.86
C GLY A 4 -11.47 8.99 4.30
N LEU A 5 -10.67 9.96 4.73
CA LEU A 5 -10.81 10.59 6.05
C LEU A 5 -12.07 11.45 6.16
N ASP A 6 -12.45 12.16 5.09
CA ASP A 6 -13.72 12.89 5.04
C ASP A 6 -14.91 11.93 5.19
N THR A 7 -14.94 10.85 4.41
CA THR A 7 -16.01 9.84 4.45
C THR A 7 -16.11 9.17 5.83
N LEU A 8 -14.97 8.77 6.40
CA LEU A 8 -14.92 8.20 7.75
C LEU A 8 -15.42 9.23 8.78
N GLY A 9 -15.05 10.49 8.62
CA GLY A 9 -15.46 11.53 9.55
C GLY A 9 -16.94 11.84 9.49
N GLU A 10 -17.53 11.89 8.29
CA GLU A 10 -18.99 11.99 8.14
C GLU A 10 -19.68 10.85 8.86
N LEU A 11 -19.26 9.60 8.61
CA LEU A 11 -19.82 8.41 9.26
C LEU A 11 -19.73 8.50 10.79
N LEU A 12 -18.58 8.87 11.35
CA LEU A 12 -18.37 8.93 12.80
C LEU A 12 -19.24 10.02 13.45
N PHE A 13 -19.36 11.20 12.84
CA PHE A 13 -20.19 12.27 13.39
C PHE A 13 -21.68 11.95 13.30
N GLU A 14 -22.16 11.33 12.20
CA GLU A 14 -23.53 10.83 12.09
C GLU A 14 -23.81 9.73 13.13
N ALA A 15 -22.81 8.91 13.47
CA ALA A 15 -22.90 7.92 14.54
C ALA A 15 -22.83 8.53 15.97
N GLY A 16 -22.76 9.87 16.10
CA GLY A 16 -22.79 10.58 17.38
C GLY A 16 -21.42 10.87 17.99
N ALA A 17 -20.32 10.72 17.24
CA ALA A 17 -19.00 11.12 17.72
C ALA A 17 -18.99 12.63 18.08
N ARG A 18 -18.40 12.98 19.23
CA ARG A 18 -18.23 14.38 19.66
C ARG A 18 -16.91 15.00 19.20
N ARG A 19 -15.94 14.16 18.87
CA ARG A 19 -14.60 14.56 18.44
C ARG A 19 -13.93 13.39 17.72
N MET A 20 -13.24 13.69 16.63
CA MET A 20 -12.24 12.79 16.04
C MET A 20 -10.85 13.25 16.43
N ILE A 21 -10.04 12.33 16.92
CA ILE A 21 -8.61 12.51 17.14
C ILE A 21 -7.89 11.92 15.94
N LEU A 22 -7.01 12.70 15.33
CA LEU A 22 -6.24 12.26 14.17
C LEU A 22 -4.89 11.72 14.63
N ASN A 23 -4.33 10.77 13.88
CA ASN A 23 -3.01 10.21 14.13
C ASN A 23 -1.91 11.17 13.65
N THR A 24 -1.87 12.37 14.24
CA THR A 24 -0.92 13.43 13.88
C THR A 24 -0.04 13.82 15.06
N TRP A 25 1.21 14.20 14.76
CA TRP A 25 2.19 14.62 15.78
C TRP A 25 1.81 15.93 16.50
N ASP A 26 0.95 16.75 15.90
CA ASP A 26 0.44 18.01 16.45
C ASP A 26 -0.88 17.86 17.24
N HIS A 27 -1.28 16.62 17.56
CA HIS A 27 -2.53 16.32 18.28
C HIS A 27 -3.79 16.86 17.57
N GLY A 28 -3.80 16.73 16.24
CA GLY A 28 -4.88 17.19 15.38
C GLY A 28 -6.22 16.58 15.78
N SER A 29 -7.26 17.42 15.84
CA SER A 29 -8.61 16.95 16.14
C SER A 29 -9.68 17.77 15.44
N ILE A 30 -10.80 17.11 15.17
CA ILE A 30 -11.98 17.66 14.51
C ILE A 30 -13.16 17.51 15.46
N TRP A 31 -13.93 18.59 15.66
CA TRP A 31 -15.01 18.64 16.65
C TRP A 31 -16.42 18.58 16.06
N SER A 32 -16.55 18.63 14.74
CA SER A 32 -17.85 18.56 14.07
C SER A 32 -17.73 18.19 12.60
N LYS A 33 -18.84 17.75 12.01
CA LYS A 33 -18.97 17.51 10.56
C LYS A 33 -18.59 18.74 9.73
N ALA A 34 -19.01 19.94 10.14
CA ALA A 34 -18.66 21.19 9.46
C ALA A 34 -17.16 21.50 9.48
N ALA A 35 -16.43 20.98 10.48
CA ALA A 35 -14.99 21.17 10.61
C ALA A 35 -14.16 20.15 9.81
N LEU A 36 -14.77 19.14 9.16
CA LEU A 36 -14.05 18.13 8.36
C LEU A 36 -13.16 18.74 7.27
N ARG A 37 -13.55 19.90 6.70
CA ARG A 37 -12.71 20.66 5.75
C ARG A 37 -11.29 20.93 6.24
N GLN A 38 -11.07 20.97 7.56
CA GLN A 38 -9.76 21.18 8.16
C GLN A 38 -8.80 20.00 7.95
N ILE A 39 -9.30 18.79 7.65
CA ILE A 39 -8.47 17.61 7.34
C ILE A 39 -7.55 17.86 6.14
N ALA A 40 -7.91 18.78 5.24
CA ALA A 40 -7.07 19.19 4.12
C ALA A 40 -5.65 19.60 4.56
N ARG A 41 -5.52 20.25 5.73
CA ARG A 41 -4.22 20.68 6.30
C ARG A 41 -3.26 19.53 6.61
N TYR A 42 -3.79 18.31 6.77
CA TYR A 42 -3.03 17.11 7.12
C TYR A 42 -2.78 16.18 5.93
N THR A 43 -3.35 16.49 4.77
CA THR A 43 -3.39 15.58 3.62
C THR A 43 -2.84 16.19 2.34
N ASP A 44 -2.44 17.47 2.37
CA ASP A 44 -1.88 18.21 1.22
C ASP A 44 -0.38 17.95 1.00
N GLY A 45 0.27 17.19 1.89
CA GLY A 45 1.69 16.83 1.81
C GLY A 45 2.66 17.97 2.17
N ARG A 46 2.16 19.17 2.53
CA ARG A 46 3.00 20.33 2.86
C ARG A 46 3.47 20.33 4.30
N THR A 47 2.72 19.69 5.18
CA THR A 47 3.06 19.53 6.60
C THR A 47 2.77 18.09 7.00
N PRO A 48 3.77 17.18 6.96
CA PRO A 48 3.54 15.76 7.14
C PRO A 48 3.46 15.41 8.62
N THR A 49 2.49 15.99 9.33
CA THR A 49 2.23 15.62 10.72
C THR A 49 1.40 14.34 10.81
N LEU A 50 0.68 13.97 9.76
CA LEU A 50 -0.12 12.75 9.71
C LEU A 50 0.77 11.52 9.52
N THR A 51 0.74 10.62 10.50
CA THR A 51 1.44 9.35 10.40
C THR A 51 0.60 8.36 9.62
N VAL A 52 1.12 7.97 8.46
CA VAL A 52 0.54 6.95 7.58
C VAL A 52 1.56 5.83 7.46
N ALA A 53 1.20 4.65 7.94
CA ALA A 53 2.03 3.47 7.84
C ALA A 53 1.19 2.29 7.36
N SER A 54 1.82 1.40 6.61
CA SER A 54 1.29 0.09 6.24
C SER A 54 2.34 -0.95 6.57
N SER A 55 1.94 -2.06 7.17
CA SER A 55 2.80 -3.24 7.37
C SER A 55 2.98 -4.07 6.09
N HIS A 56 2.42 -3.63 4.96
CA HIS A 56 2.41 -4.37 3.69
C HIS A 56 3.08 -3.57 2.55
N PRO A 57 4.38 -3.23 2.66
CA PRO A 57 5.09 -2.60 1.56
C PRO A 57 5.14 -3.55 0.34
N GLN A 58 4.96 -2.97 -0.85
CA GLN A 58 4.95 -3.68 -2.13
C GLN A 58 5.70 -2.84 -3.17
N GLY A 59 6.20 -3.47 -4.23
CA GLY A 59 7.01 -2.80 -5.25
C GLY A 59 8.50 -2.68 -4.91
N GLY A 60 9.26 -2.06 -5.81
CA GLY A 60 10.73 -1.96 -5.75
C GLY A 60 11.42 -2.75 -6.87
N ASN A 61 10.93 -3.95 -7.17
CA ASN A 61 11.44 -4.83 -8.24
C ASN A 61 10.33 -5.22 -9.22
N ALA A 62 9.52 -4.24 -9.65
CA ALA A 62 8.25 -4.50 -10.31
C ALA A 62 8.37 -5.32 -11.62
N ILE A 63 7.36 -6.18 -11.85
CA ILE A 63 7.17 -6.88 -13.13
C ILE A 63 7.03 -5.85 -14.25
N GLY A 64 7.73 -6.10 -15.35
CA GLY A 64 7.77 -5.22 -16.51
C GLY A 64 8.91 -4.20 -16.45
N SER A 65 9.42 -3.86 -15.26
CA SER A 65 10.56 -2.94 -15.11
C SER A 65 11.86 -3.65 -14.72
N VAL A 66 11.92 -4.30 -13.55
CA VAL A 66 13.13 -4.96 -13.02
C VAL A 66 13.14 -6.45 -13.35
N VAL A 67 11.97 -7.09 -13.21
CA VAL A 67 11.78 -8.49 -13.58
C VAL A 67 10.85 -8.63 -14.78
N ASP A 68 10.99 -9.71 -15.53
CA ASP A 68 10.06 -10.07 -16.61
C ASP A 68 8.78 -10.76 -16.08
N HIS A 69 7.92 -11.24 -16.98
CA HIS A 69 6.71 -11.97 -16.61
C HIS A 69 6.95 -13.39 -16.08
N ASN A 70 8.19 -13.88 -16.15
CA ASN A 70 8.64 -15.12 -15.51
C ASN A 70 9.26 -14.87 -14.13
N LEU A 71 9.30 -13.60 -13.70
CA LEU A 71 9.94 -13.15 -12.46
C LEU A 71 11.46 -13.25 -12.48
N MET A 72 12.05 -13.38 -13.67
CA MET A 72 13.49 -13.38 -13.88
C MET A 72 13.99 -11.93 -13.96
N VAL A 73 15.09 -11.65 -13.27
CA VAL A 73 15.73 -10.34 -13.28
C VAL A 73 16.31 -10.09 -14.68
N ARG A 74 15.97 -8.95 -15.26
CA ARG A 74 16.45 -8.60 -16.60
C ARG A 74 17.97 -8.50 -16.60
N GLY A 75 18.61 -9.09 -17.61
CA GLY A 75 20.08 -9.13 -17.75
C GLY A 75 20.76 -10.29 -17.02
N PHE A 76 19.99 -11.20 -16.41
CA PHE A 76 20.48 -12.42 -15.78
C PHE A 76 19.68 -13.62 -16.28
N ASP A 77 20.34 -14.76 -16.44
CA ASP A 77 19.70 -16.00 -16.93
C ASP A 77 19.36 -16.99 -15.80
N ASN A 78 19.65 -16.62 -14.54
CA ASN A 78 19.51 -17.52 -13.39
C ASN A 78 19.15 -16.81 -12.06
N LEU A 79 18.65 -15.57 -12.13
CA LEU A 79 18.29 -14.77 -10.96
C LEU A 79 16.80 -14.42 -11.01
N TYR A 80 16.06 -14.71 -9.93
CA TYR A 80 14.62 -14.49 -9.83
C TYR A 80 14.27 -13.76 -8.53
N VAL A 81 13.19 -12.98 -8.55
CA VAL A 81 12.62 -12.33 -7.35
C VAL A 81 11.18 -12.79 -7.20
N ALA A 82 10.81 -13.26 -6.01
CA ALA A 82 9.50 -13.89 -5.79
C ALA A 82 8.87 -13.49 -4.45
N ASP A 83 8.82 -12.19 -4.18
CA ASP A 83 8.23 -11.60 -3.00
C ASP A 83 7.29 -10.42 -3.36
N ALA A 84 6.84 -9.65 -2.37
CA ALA A 84 5.95 -8.50 -2.57
C ALA A 84 6.56 -7.37 -3.43
N SER A 85 7.88 -7.35 -3.61
CA SER A 85 8.56 -6.29 -4.35
C SER A 85 8.28 -6.32 -5.86
N VAL A 86 7.77 -7.45 -6.37
CA VAL A 86 7.48 -7.62 -7.81
C VAL A 86 6.14 -7.03 -8.23
N PHE A 87 5.26 -6.70 -7.28
CA PHE A 87 3.99 -6.07 -7.62
C PHE A 87 4.21 -4.64 -8.14
N PRO A 88 3.70 -4.29 -9.34
CA PRO A 88 3.81 -2.92 -9.87
C PRO A 88 3.11 -1.85 -9.04
N GLY A 89 2.22 -2.25 -8.14
CA GLY A 89 1.52 -1.40 -7.20
C GLY A 89 0.82 -2.23 -6.13
N SER A 90 0.20 -1.55 -5.16
CA SER A 90 -0.49 -2.22 -4.06
C SER A 90 -1.66 -3.08 -4.55
N VAL A 91 -1.73 -4.33 -4.11
CA VAL A 91 -2.89 -5.23 -4.31
C VAL A 91 -4.09 -4.88 -3.42
N GLN A 92 -4.06 -3.71 -2.74
CA GLN A 92 -5.12 -3.10 -1.92
C GLN A 92 -5.49 -3.85 -0.62
N VAL A 93 -5.39 -5.17 -0.61
CA VAL A 93 -5.63 -6.03 0.55
C VAL A 93 -4.30 -6.57 1.10
N ASN A 94 -4.38 -7.36 2.16
CA ASN A 94 -3.21 -8.08 2.67
C ASN A 94 -2.59 -8.95 1.55
N PRO A 95 -1.33 -8.73 1.17
CA PRO A 95 -0.73 -9.40 0.03
C PRO A 95 -0.28 -10.83 0.31
N GLN A 96 -0.47 -11.38 1.52
CA GLN A 96 0.08 -12.68 1.90
C GLN A 96 -0.27 -13.81 0.89
N LEU A 97 -1.55 -13.94 0.52
CA LEU A 97 -1.98 -14.95 -0.47
C LEU A 97 -1.37 -14.67 -1.84
N SER A 98 -1.32 -13.40 -2.26
CA SER A 98 -0.73 -12.99 -3.53
C SER A 98 0.77 -13.30 -3.60
N VAL A 99 1.51 -13.04 -2.52
CA VAL A 99 2.95 -13.37 -2.41
C VAL A 99 3.16 -14.88 -2.50
N MET A 100 2.36 -15.68 -1.78
CA MET A 100 2.45 -17.14 -1.88
C MET A 100 2.14 -17.66 -3.29
N ALA A 101 1.17 -17.07 -3.97
CA ALA A 101 0.85 -17.42 -5.36
C ALA A 101 1.99 -17.07 -6.32
N VAL A 102 2.58 -15.87 -6.20
CA VAL A 102 3.76 -15.44 -6.96
C VAL A 102 4.95 -16.36 -6.72
N ALA A 103 5.23 -16.72 -5.46
CA ALA A 103 6.31 -17.64 -5.11
C ALA A 103 6.12 -19.02 -5.75
N ARG A 104 4.88 -19.56 -5.72
CA ARG A 104 4.56 -20.82 -6.39
C ARG A 104 4.72 -20.73 -7.90
N TYR A 105 4.31 -19.62 -8.50
CA TYR A 105 4.46 -19.37 -9.94
C TYR A 105 5.96 -19.30 -10.33
N ALA A 106 6.78 -18.57 -9.59
CA ALA A 106 8.23 -18.50 -9.79
C ALA A 106 8.88 -19.90 -9.75
N ALA A 107 8.53 -20.70 -8.74
CA ALA A 107 9.07 -22.04 -8.57
C ALA A 107 8.80 -22.94 -9.79
N GLN A 108 7.63 -22.85 -10.40
CA GLN A 108 7.31 -23.60 -11.62
C GLN A 108 8.16 -23.17 -12.82
N ARG A 109 8.48 -21.88 -12.94
CA ARG A 109 9.36 -21.38 -14.02
C ARG A 109 10.79 -21.85 -13.84
N ILE A 110 11.33 -21.72 -12.63
CA ILE A 110 12.67 -22.19 -12.27
C ILE A 110 12.83 -23.69 -12.56
N LEU A 111 11.81 -24.51 -12.26
CA LEU A 111 11.85 -25.94 -12.53
C LEU A 111 11.82 -26.28 -14.03
N ASN A 112 11.15 -25.46 -14.84
CA ASN A 112 11.09 -25.66 -16.29
C ASN A 112 12.39 -25.20 -16.97
N ASP A 113 12.97 -24.10 -16.52
CA ASP A 113 14.23 -23.56 -17.07
C ASP A 113 15.43 -24.50 -16.79
N ARG A 114 15.39 -25.29 -15.71
CA ARG A 114 16.40 -26.32 -15.42
C ARG A 114 16.31 -27.58 -16.27
N ARG A 115 15.27 -27.73 -17.09
CA ARG A 115 15.03 -28.92 -17.93
C ARG A 115 15.37 -28.70 -19.41
N SER A 116 15.75 -27.49 -19.80
CA SER A 116 16.27 -27.12 -21.12
C SER A 116 17.79 -27.06 -21.13
#